data_AF-A0A944N7I9-F1
#
_entry.id   AF-A0A944N7I9-F1
#
_cell.length_a   1.000
_cell.length_b   1.000
_cell.length_c   1.000
_cell.angle_alpha   90.00
_cell.angle_beta   90.00
_cell.angle_gamma   90.00
#
_symmetry.space_group_name_H-M   'P 1'
#
loop_
_entity.id
_entity.type
_entity.pdbx_description
1 polymer ?
#
loop_
_entity_poly.entity_id
_entity_poly.type
_entity_poly.pdbx_seq_one_letter_code
_entity_poly.pdbx_strand_id
1 'polypeptide(L)'
;MRKFALWLLCCSPILSFANTPYFSYCFNSGSGVSYGFTSCIDRNFNVAERAFDRTLYLRYCANYSNDWLDYGFVSCINQNFDSISTKLRETGHNTFFFYCMRGTNSGVDYGFQSCVNNNFSSLSRQFPL
;
A
#
# COMPACT_ATOMS: atom_id res chain seq x y z
N MET A 1 25.24 -14.61 -52.82
CA MET A 1 25.58 -13.45 -51.98
C MET A 1 24.33 -13.01 -51.21
N ARG A 2 24.44 -12.92 -49.86
CA ARG A 2 23.62 -12.17 -48.87
C ARG A 2 22.09 -12.41 -48.86
N LYS A 3 21.55 -13.25 -47.96
CA LYS A 3 21.25 -13.06 -46.51
C LYS A 3 19.95 -12.29 -46.23
N PHE A 4 18.95 -13.07 -45.80
CA PHE A 4 17.85 -12.78 -44.87
C PHE A 4 17.89 -11.43 -44.14
N ALA A 5 16.80 -10.66 -44.25
CA ALA A 5 16.46 -9.62 -43.29
C ALA A 5 14.93 -9.41 -43.28
N LEU A 6 14.21 -10.35 -42.66
CA LEU A 6 12.78 -10.22 -42.32
C LEU A 6 12.60 -10.46 -40.82
N TRP A 7 13.23 -9.60 -40.00
CA TRP A 7 13.14 -9.62 -38.54
C TRP A 7 13.26 -8.19 -37.99
N LEU A 8 12.21 -7.38 -38.13
CA LEU A 8 12.11 -6.08 -37.45
C LEU A 8 10.64 -5.76 -37.09
N LEU A 9 9.99 -6.69 -36.37
CA LEU A 9 8.64 -6.48 -35.81
C LEU A 9 8.51 -6.86 -34.31
N CYS A 10 9.61 -6.89 -33.53
CA CYS A 10 9.56 -7.23 -32.10
C CYS A 10 9.96 -6.12 -31.13
N CYS A 11 10.14 -4.88 -31.60
CA CYS A 11 10.50 -3.78 -30.71
C CYS A 11 9.61 -2.57 -30.97
N SER A 12 8.29 -2.76 -30.83
CA SER A 12 7.48 -1.64 -30.36
C SER A 12 7.70 -1.58 -28.85
N PRO A 13 8.42 -0.60 -28.29
CA PRO A 13 8.20 -0.27 -26.90
C PRO A 13 6.78 0.30 -26.90
N ILE A 14 5.80 -0.56 -26.59
CA ILE A 14 4.56 -0.04 -26.05
C ILE A 14 5.02 0.67 -24.78
N LEU A 15 5.15 1.99 -24.87
CA LEU A 15 5.27 2.90 -23.74
C LEU A 15 3.97 2.72 -22.94
N SER A 16 3.89 1.62 -22.19
CA SER A 16 3.05 1.56 -21.02
C SER A 16 3.61 2.63 -20.11
N PHE A 17 2.98 3.81 -20.12
CA PHE A 17 3.09 4.73 -19.00
C PHE A 17 2.65 3.93 -17.78
N ALA A 18 3.61 3.36 -17.06
CA ALA A 18 3.36 2.69 -15.80
C ALA A 18 2.92 3.82 -14.87
N ASN A 19 1.61 3.93 -14.63
CA ASN A 19 1.11 4.87 -13.65
C ASN A 19 1.63 4.40 -12.29
N THR A 20 2.68 5.06 -11.79
CA THR A 20 3.22 4.78 -10.47
C THR A 20 2.09 4.99 -9.45
N PRO A 21 1.79 3.99 -8.60
CA PRO A 21 0.71 4.11 -7.64
C PRO A 21 0.99 5.26 -6.67
N TYR A 22 0.05 6.19 -6.59
CA TYR A 22 0.08 7.27 -5.61
C TYR A 22 -0.66 6.87 -4.34
N PHE A 23 0.05 6.82 -3.23
CA PHE A 23 -0.53 6.59 -1.91
C PHE A 23 -0.71 7.92 -1.19
N SER A 24 -1.94 8.23 -0.80
CA SER A 24 -2.27 9.48 -0.13
C SER A 24 -1.77 9.47 1.32
N TYR A 25 -1.35 10.63 1.83
CA TYR A 25 -1.09 10.76 3.26
C TYR A 25 -2.40 10.72 4.04
N CYS A 26 -2.52 9.79 4.99
CA CYS A 26 -3.70 9.62 5.81
C CYS A 26 -3.53 10.40 7.12
N PHE A 27 -4.30 11.48 7.25
CA PHE A 27 -4.32 12.34 8.42
C PHE A 27 -5.56 12.08 9.27
N ASN A 28 -5.37 11.87 10.57
CA ASN A 28 -6.46 11.83 11.53
C ASN A 28 -6.74 13.22 12.08
N SER A 29 -7.98 13.69 11.91
CA SER A 29 -8.43 14.97 12.46
C SER A 29 -9.29 14.75 13.71
N GLY A 30 -9.06 15.56 14.74
CA GLY A 30 -9.78 15.50 16.01
C GLY A 30 -9.16 14.56 17.05
N SER A 31 -9.89 14.36 18.16
CA SER A 31 -9.44 13.57 19.32
C SER A 31 -9.76 12.07 19.21
N GLY A 32 -10.66 11.69 18.31
CA GLY A 32 -11.08 10.31 18.06
C GLY A 32 -10.44 9.71 16.82
N VAL A 33 -11.07 8.67 16.27
CA VAL A 33 -10.73 8.08 14.98
C VAL A 33 -11.66 8.64 13.91
N SER A 34 -11.10 9.44 13.00
CA SER A 34 -11.87 10.05 11.92
C SER A 34 -12.13 9.07 10.78
N TYR A 35 -13.34 9.11 10.21
CA TYR A 35 -13.68 8.33 9.02
C TYR A 35 -12.75 8.65 7.83
N GLY A 36 -12.30 9.90 7.70
CA GLY A 36 -11.34 10.30 6.68
C GLY A 36 -10.01 9.55 6.80
N PHE A 37 -9.54 9.30 8.02
CA PHE A 37 -8.32 8.53 8.26
C PHE A 37 -8.48 7.06 7.87
N THR A 38 -9.55 6.40 8.35
CA THR A 38 -9.78 4.97 8.08
C THR A 38 -10.01 4.72 6.58
N SER A 39 -10.88 5.50 5.95
CA SER A 39 -11.16 5.40 4.51
C SER A 39 -9.94 5.71 3.63
N CYS A 40 -9.05 6.60 4.06
CA CYS A 40 -7.79 6.85 3.36
C CYS A 40 -6.89 5.61 3.35
N ILE A 41 -6.77 4.91 4.49
CA ILE A 41 -5.96 3.70 4.61
C ILE A 41 -6.49 2.61 3.68
N ASP A 42 -7.81 2.35 3.72
CA ASP A 42 -8.43 1.36 2.84
C ASP A 42 -8.26 1.72 1.36
N ARG A 43 -8.39 3.00 1.01
CA ARG A 43 -8.14 3.48 -0.36
C ARG A 43 -6.71 3.22 -0.79
N ASN A 44 -5.73 3.47 0.07
CA ASN A 44 -4.32 3.20 -0.23
C ASN A 44 -4.06 1.70 -0.43
N PHE A 45 -4.66 0.82 0.38
CA PHE A 45 -4.56 -0.61 0.13
C PHE A 45 -5.22 -1.02 -1.19
N ASN A 46 -6.37 -0.45 -1.55
CA ASN A 46 -6.98 -0.71 -2.85
C ASN A 46 -6.13 -0.19 -4.03
N VAL A 47 -5.39 0.92 -3.85
CA VAL A 47 -4.36 1.34 -4.81
C VAL A 47 -3.25 0.28 -4.90
N ALA A 48 -2.79 -0.26 -3.78
CA ALA A 48 -1.77 -1.32 -3.77
C ALA A 48 -2.27 -2.58 -4.51
N GLU A 49 -3.48 -3.05 -4.26
CA GLU A 49 -4.07 -4.19 -4.99
C GLU A 49 -4.04 -3.99 -6.50
N ARG A 50 -4.42 -2.79 -6.96
CA ARG A 50 -4.39 -2.44 -8.39
C ARG A 50 -2.98 -2.37 -8.94
N ALA A 51 -2.01 -1.91 -8.15
CA ALA A 51 -0.61 -1.86 -8.53
C ALA A 51 0.03 -3.26 -8.68
N PHE A 52 -0.53 -4.28 -8.02
CA PHE A 52 -0.17 -5.69 -8.20
C PHE A 52 -1.09 -6.42 -9.20
N ASP A 53 -1.71 -5.71 -10.14
CA ASP A 53 -2.64 -6.26 -11.13
C ASP A 53 -3.75 -7.15 -10.54
N ARG A 54 -4.20 -6.82 -9.31
CA ARG A 54 -5.20 -7.58 -8.55
C ARG A 54 -4.81 -9.04 -8.24
N THR A 55 -3.53 -9.37 -8.35
CA THR A 55 -3.00 -10.68 -7.92
C THR A 55 -2.77 -10.78 -6.41
N LEU A 56 -2.85 -9.64 -5.72
CA LEU A 56 -2.83 -9.51 -4.27
C LEU A 56 -4.21 -9.04 -3.79
N TYR A 57 -4.80 -9.79 -2.86
CA TYR A 57 -6.06 -9.43 -2.20
C TYR A 57 -5.78 -8.92 -0.80
N LEU A 58 -6.16 -7.67 -0.52
CA LEU A 58 -5.99 -7.00 0.75
C LEU A 58 -7.35 -6.81 1.42
N ARG A 59 -7.36 -6.96 2.74
CA ARG A 59 -8.60 -6.90 3.51
C ARG A 59 -9.02 -5.45 3.72
N TYR A 60 -10.32 -5.20 3.63
CA TYR A 60 -10.90 -3.96 4.15
C TYR A 60 -10.77 -3.94 5.68
N CYS A 61 -10.22 -2.86 6.23
CA CYS A 61 -9.98 -2.74 7.65
C CYS A 61 -11.05 -1.85 8.29
N ALA A 62 -12.01 -2.49 8.98
CA ALA A 62 -13.06 -1.77 9.68
C ALA A 62 -12.60 -1.33 11.08
N ASN A 63 -12.85 -0.05 11.40
CA ASN A 63 -12.78 0.49 12.75
C ASN A 63 -14.19 0.92 13.16
N TYR A 64 -14.73 0.32 14.23
CA TYR A 64 -16.10 0.48 14.69
C TYR A 64 -16.24 1.52 15.80
N SER A 65 -15.18 1.78 16.56
CA SER A 65 -15.16 2.85 17.56
C SER A 65 -14.77 4.21 16.97
N ASN A 66 -15.47 5.27 17.34
CA ASN A 66 -15.05 6.63 16.98
C ASN A 66 -14.03 7.20 17.99
N ASP A 67 -13.85 6.56 19.13
CA ASP A 67 -13.09 7.10 20.25
C ASP A 67 -11.69 6.49 20.37
N TRP A 68 -11.46 5.30 19.81
CA TRP A 68 -10.17 4.61 19.84
C TRP A 68 -9.97 3.71 18.62
N LEU A 69 -8.71 3.35 18.36
CA LEU A 69 -8.35 2.34 17.37
C LEU A 69 -8.68 0.93 17.86
N ASP A 70 -9.54 0.25 17.12
CA ASP A 70 -9.87 -1.14 17.38
C ASP A 70 -8.65 -2.03 17.11
N TYR A 71 -8.45 -3.01 17.99
CA TYR A 71 -7.37 -3.99 17.80
C TYR A 71 -7.51 -4.73 16.47
N GLY A 72 -8.75 -5.03 16.06
CA GLY A 72 -9.04 -5.66 14.76
C GLY A 72 -8.60 -4.80 13.57
N PHE A 73 -8.80 -3.48 13.65
CA PHE A 73 -8.36 -2.53 12.63
C PHE A 73 -6.83 -2.50 12.51
N VAL A 74 -6.14 -2.36 13.65
CA VAL A 74 -4.66 -2.37 13.72
C VAL A 74 -4.09 -3.68 13.19
N SER A 75 -4.66 -4.81 13.61
CA SER A 75 -4.22 -6.14 13.15
C SER A 75 -4.42 -6.32 11.64
N CYS A 76 -5.57 -5.89 11.11
CA CYS A 76 -5.86 -5.93 9.69
C CYS A 76 -4.83 -5.14 8.86
N ILE A 77 -4.49 -3.92 9.28
CA ILE A 77 -3.50 -3.08 8.59
C ILE A 77 -2.14 -3.78 8.52
N ASN A 78 -1.68 -4.31 9.65
CA ASN A 78 -0.40 -5.01 9.70
C ASN A 78 -0.40 -6.27 8.82
N GLN A 79 -1.47 -7.07 8.84
CA GLN A 79 -1.61 -8.24 7.97
C GLN A 79 -1.61 -7.89 6.48
N ASN A 80 -2.21 -6.76 6.09
CA ASN A 80 -2.15 -6.28 4.72
C ASN A 80 -0.70 -5.91 4.33
N PHE A 81 0.03 -5.20 5.19
CA PHE A 81 1.45 -4.91 4.93
C PHE A 81 2.30 -6.17 4.86
N ASP A 82 2.06 -7.17 5.71
CA ASP A 82 2.76 -8.46 5.65
C ASP A 82 2.48 -9.21 4.33
N SER A 83 1.23 -9.13 3.84
CA SER A 83 0.83 -9.70 2.56
C SER A 83 1.52 -8.99 1.39
N ILE A 84 1.62 -7.65 1.44
CA ILE A 84 2.36 -6.85 0.46
C ILE A 84 3.86 -7.21 0.50
N SER A 85 4.45 -7.30 1.69
CA SER A 85 5.86 -7.68 1.88
C SER A 85 6.14 -9.06 1.28
N THR A 86 5.23 -10.01 1.48
CA THR A 86 5.34 -11.35 0.89
C THR A 86 5.27 -11.28 -0.63
N LYS A 87 4.33 -10.50 -1.18
CA LYS A 87 4.17 -10.35 -2.63
C LYS A 87 5.38 -9.70 -3.28
N LEU A 88 5.93 -8.66 -2.67
CA LEU A 88 7.14 -7.99 -3.13
C LEU A 88 8.33 -8.97 -3.17
N ARG A 89 8.48 -9.80 -2.15
CA ARG A 89 9.52 -10.83 -2.10
C ARG A 89 9.41 -11.86 -3.21
N GLU A 90 8.20 -12.28 -3.58
CA GLU A 90 7.96 -13.16 -4.73
C GLU A 90 8.44 -12.53 -6.05
N THR A 91 8.36 -11.20 -6.15
CA THR A 91 8.82 -10.43 -7.33
C THR A 91 10.29 -10.02 -7.26
N GLY A 92 11.04 -10.47 -6.26
CA GLY A 92 12.47 -10.17 -6.11
C GLY A 92 12.79 -8.87 -5.36
N HIS A 93 11.80 -8.17 -4.83
CA HIS A 93 11.99 -6.98 -4.00
C HIS A 93 12.12 -7.37 -2.52
N ASN A 94 13.13 -6.83 -1.83
CA ASN A 94 13.31 -7.05 -0.40
C ASN A 94 12.90 -5.79 0.39
N THR A 95 11.61 -5.68 0.72
CA THR A 95 11.05 -4.57 1.50
C THR A 95 10.39 -5.11 2.75
N PHE A 96 10.64 -4.45 3.87
CA PHE A 96 9.98 -4.74 5.14
C PHE A 96 9.17 -3.52 5.56
N PHE A 97 7.94 -3.77 6.03
CA PHE A 97 7.09 -2.76 6.63
C PHE A 97 7.17 -2.85 8.15
N PHE A 98 7.13 -1.71 8.81
CA PHE A 98 7.13 -1.68 10.26
C PHE A 98 5.76 -2.11 10.78
N TYR A 99 5.77 -2.91 11.85
CA TYR A 99 4.55 -3.21 12.58
C TYR A 99 4.06 -1.93 13.29
N CYS A 100 2.85 -1.49 12.96
CA CYS A 100 2.25 -0.30 13.54
C CYS A 100 1.49 -0.69 14.81
N MET A 101 2.03 -0.27 15.95
CA MET A 101 1.40 -0.42 17.25
C MET A 101 0.45 0.74 17.54
N ARG A 102 -0.67 0.47 18.22
CA ARG A 102 -1.46 1.52 18.87
C ARG A 102 -0.77 1.96 20.15
N GLY A 103 -0.66 3.26 20.38
CA GLY A 103 -0.02 3.82 21.57
C GLY A 103 -0.97 3.90 22.77
N THR A 104 -2.10 4.58 22.61
CA THR A 104 -3.02 4.88 23.72
C THR A 104 -4.42 4.31 23.49
N ASN A 105 -5.23 4.24 24.56
CA ASN A 105 -6.65 3.92 24.46
C ASN A 105 -7.51 5.13 23.99
N SER A 106 -6.90 6.12 23.34
CA SER A 106 -7.58 7.33 22.86
C SER A 106 -7.17 7.67 21.44
N GLY A 107 -8.15 7.64 20.53
CA GLY A 107 -8.05 8.05 19.14
C GLY A 107 -6.91 7.39 18.37
N VAL A 108 -6.35 8.16 17.44
CA VAL A 108 -5.16 7.81 16.65
C VAL A 108 -3.98 8.60 17.19
N ASP A 109 -2.99 7.91 17.75
CA ASP A 109 -1.75 8.58 18.14
C ASP A 109 -0.83 8.84 16.92
N TYR A 110 0.04 9.83 17.07
CA TYR A 110 0.99 10.21 16.02
C TYR A 110 1.92 9.05 15.62
N GLY A 111 2.28 8.17 16.56
CA GLY A 111 3.14 7.02 16.29
C GLY A 111 2.48 6.05 15.30
N PHE A 112 1.23 5.68 15.56
CA PHE A 112 0.45 4.85 14.66
C PHE A 112 0.27 5.51 13.29
N GLN A 113 -0.19 6.77 13.25
CA GLN A 113 -0.39 7.50 11.99
C GLN A 113 0.91 7.60 11.18
N SER A 114 2.02 7.95 11.82
CA SER A 114 3.32 8.08 11.17
C SER A 114 3.80 6.73 10.62
N CYS A 115 3.68 5.65 11.40
CA CYS A 115 4.04 4.31 10.97
C CYS A 115 3.30 3.90 9.69
N VAL A 116 1.97 4.07 9.67
CA VAL A 116 1.15 3.70 8.50
C VAL A 116 1.56 4.49 7.26
N ASN A 117 1.72 5.81 7.40
CA ASN A 117 2.12 6.67 6.29
C ASN A 117 3.54 6.36 5.79
N ASN A 118 4.47 6.06 6.69
CA ASN A 118 5.84 5.67 6.32
C ASN A 118 5.86 4.33 5.57
N ASN A 119 5.02 3.38 5.96
CA ASN A 119 4.89 2.12 5.23
C ASN A 119 4.35 2.33 3.81
N PHE A 120 3.30 3.14 3.63
CA PHE A 120 2.81 3.49 2.28
C PHE A 120 3.85 4.28 1.46
N SER A 121 4.58 5.19 2.09
CA SER A 121 5.70 5.89 1.45
C SER A 121 6.79 4.91 0.99
N SER A 122 7.13 3.92 1.81
CA SER A 122 8.07 2.85 1.46
C SER A 122 7.56 1.98 0.32
N LEU A 123 6.27 1.68 0.29
CA LEU A 123 5.64 0.93 -0.78
C LEU A 123 5.68 1.72 -2.11
N SER A 124 5.42 3.03 -2.09
CA SER A 124 5.52 3.88 -3.28
C SER A 124 6.87 3.77 -3.98
N ARG A 125 7.96 3.61 -3.22
CA ARG A 125 9.32 3.48 -3.75
C ARG A 125 9.61 2.14 -4.43
N GLN A 126 8.72 1.15 -4.31
CA GLN A 126 8.90 -0.17 -4.93
C GLN A 126 8.39 -0.24 -6.36
N PHE A 127 7.58 0.73 -6.79
CA PHE A 127 7.07 0.78 -8.15
C PHE A 127 7.89 1.77 -8.97
N PRO A 128 8.44 1.37 -10.13
CA PRO A 128 9.20 2.28 -10.98
C PRO A 128 8.33 3.42 -11.53
N LEU A 129 8.99 4.55 -11.84
CA LEU A 129 8.46 5.67 -12.62
C LEU A 129 8.49 5.35 -14.12
#